data_AF-A0A2V9GM13-F1
#
_entry.id   AF-A0A2V9GM13-F1
#
_cell.length_a   1.000
_cell.length_b   1.000
_cell.length_c   1.000
_cell.angle_alpha   90.00
_cell.angle_beta   90.00
_cell.angle_gamma   90.00
#
_symmetry.space_group_name_H-M   'P 1'
#
loop_
_entity.id
_entity.type
_entity.pdbx_description
1 polymer ?
#
loop_
_entity_poly.entity_id
_entity_poly.type
_entity_poly.pdbx_seq_one_letter_code
_entity_poly.pdbx_strand_id
1 'polypeptide(L)'
;VFSQTASLAKYKEEFYLSKKSIQVEFDGIEYSGNASILEVVNKELSRAPPTTFHRYLLDRLGAIRHCEVRMLTATVSGSFHRHMDAINAAVGDLAKLSVHVLSPADPRIVAHKGEFLFVASDRNRSVRLVQDRHVDAISASDFLWLVCPDGYVGLSGAMEIGAAKLSGVPIFAMRAPNDLTLREYVTVVPRLSEAVRRIEASPRPTRPESFLIDPHASMEEAHDILERVKVALTSPDTTEDLAHRVYRDVATLRSTLCQTHVQNVQ
;
A
#
# COMPACT_ATOMS: atom_id res chain seq x y z
N VAL A 1 12.75 -47.46 18.81
CA VAL A 1 11.41 -47.29 19.41
C VAL A 1 11.45 -46.10 20.35
N PHE A 2 11.18 -44.89 19.84
CA PHE A 2 10.83 -43.72 20.64
C PHE A 2 9.85 -42.89 19.82
N SER A 3 8.79 -42.44 20.49
CA SER A 3 7.48 -42.07 19.96
C SER A 3 7.47 -40.71 19.26
N GLN A 4 7.29 -40.69 17.94
CA GLN A 4 6.99 -39.47 17.17
C GLN A 4 5.51 -39.06 17.22
N THR A 5 4.62 -39.91 17.73
CA THR A 5 3.18 -39.64 17.82
C THR A 5 2.79 -38.73 18.99
N ALA A 6 3.66 -38.54 19.99
CA ALA A 6 3.38 -37.72 21.17
C ALA A 6 3.56 -36.21 20.95
N SER A 7 4.21 -35.79 19.86
CA SER A 7 4.49 -34.37 19.59
C SER A 7 3.29 -33.67 18.93
N LEU A 8 2.70 -34.25 17.88
CA LEU A 8 1.64 -33.58 17.09
C LEU A 8 0.35 -33.26 17.87
N ALA A 9 0.02 -34.03 18.90
CA ALA A 9 -1.22 -33.82 19.67
C ALA A 9 -1.14 -32.59 20.58
N LYS A 10 0.05 -32.27 21.11
CA LYS A 10 0.28 -31.09 21.97
C LYS A 10 0.25 -29.79 21.16
N TYR A 11 0.69 -29.83 19.90
CA TYR A 11 0.68 -28.68 18.98
C TYR A 11 -0.72 -28.26 18.50
N LYS A 12 -1.73 -29.13 18.61
CA LYS A 12 -3.11 -28.79 18.20
C LYS A 12 -3.85 -27.92 19.21
N GLU A 13 -3.51 -27.97 20.50
CA GLU A 13 -4.17 -27.15 21.53
C GLU A 13 -3.59 -25.74 21.66
N GLU A 14 -2.29 -25.54 21.43
CA GLU A 14 -1.70 -24.18 21.36
C GLU A 14 -2.09 -23.43 20.08
N PHE A 15 -2.53 -24.14 19.03
CA PHE A 15 -2.95 -23.57 17.74
C PHE A 15 -4.17 -22.62 17.83
N TYR A 16 -4.93 -22.69 18.94
CA TYR A 16 -6.14 -21.87 19.14
C TYR A 16 -5.93 -20.59 19.97
N LEU A 17 -4.74 -20.38 20.53
CA LEU A 17 -4.47 -19.25 21.42
C LEU A 17 -3.19 -18.52 20.98
N SER A 18 -3.37 -17.34 20.38
CA SER A 18 -2.36 -16.34 19.98
C SER A 18 -2.06 -16.25 18.48
N LYS A 19 -2.77 -15.34 17.79
CA LYS A 19 -2.40 -14.80 16.47
C LYS A 19 -1.17 -13.88 16.54
N LYS A 20 -0.04 -14.33 17.07
CA LYS A 20 1.22 -13.59 17.05
C LYS A 20 2.38 -14.60 17.03
N SER A 21 3.00 -14.76 15.84
CA SER A 21 4.23 -15.52 15.57
C SER A 21 4.24 -17.00 15.94
N ILE A 22 4.62 -17.86 14.99
CA ILE A 22 4.91 -19.28 15.24
C ILE A 22 6.40 -19.50 15.04
N GLN A 23 7.01 -20.30 15.92
CA GLN A 23 8.38 -20.78 15.89
C GLN A 23 8.35 -22.27 15.51
N VAL A 24 9.09 -22.68 14.48
CA VAL A 24 9.21 -24.09 14.07
C VAL A 24 10.69 -24.44 13.98
N GLU A 25 11.12 -25.47 14.71
CA GLU A 25 12.49 -25.98 14.65
C GLU A 25 12.54 -27.21 13.73
N PHE A 26 13.43 -27.18 12.72
CA PHE A 26 13.69 -28.32 11.85
C PHE A 26 15.20 -28.52 11.70
N ASP A 27 15.69 -29.70 12.09
CA ASP A 27 17.11 -30.09 12.03
C ASP A 27 18.06 -29.09 12.75
N GLY A 28 17.62 -28.58 13.91
CA GLY A 28 18.38 -27.63 14.73
C GLY A 28 18.33 -26.17 14.24
N ILE A 29 17.44 -25.85 13.29
CA ILE A 29 17.28 -24.50 12.76
C ILE A 29 15.86 -24.00 13.05
N GLU A 30 15.78 -22.85 13.73
CA GLU A 30 14.52 -22.18 14.03
C GLU A 30 14.02 -21.32 12.86
N TYR A 31 12.74 -21.48 12.53
CA TYR A 31 12.03 -20.69 11.53
C TYR A 31 10.86 -19.96 12.19
N SER A 32 10.77 -18.64 12.01
CA SER A 32 9.68 -17.82 12.53
C SER A 32 8.92 -17.08 11.43
N GLY A 33 7.58 -17.13 11.42
CA GLY A 33 6.77 -16.45 10.40
C GLY A 33 5.27 -16.40 10.66
N ASN A 34 4.53 -15.74 9.76
CA ASN A 34 3.06 -15.63 9.82
C ASN A 34 2.38 -16.92 9.31
N ALA A 35 1.14 -17.16 9.77
CA ALA A 35 0.41 -18.42 9.57
C ALA A 35 0.29 -18.88 8.10
N SER A 36 0.18 -17.96 7.14
CA SER A 36 0.07 -18.28 5.71
C SER A 36 1.36 -18.88 5.11
N ILE A 37 2.52 -18.43 5.59
CA ILE A 37 3.84 -18.92 5.13
C ILE A 37 4.04 -20.35 5.64
N LEU A 38 3.60 -20.63 6.87
CA LEU A 38 3.77 -21.94 7.49
C LEU A 38 2.76 -22.98 7.00
N GLU A 39 1.60 -22.56 6.51
CA GLU A 39 0.65 -23.47 5.84
C GLU A 39 1.23 -24.03 4.54
N VAL A 40 1.98 -23.21 3.80
CA VAL A 40 2.73 -23.62 2.60
C VAL A 40 3.89 -24.53 2.97
N VAL A 41 4.66 -24.19 4.02
CA VAL A 41 5.78 -25.01 4.50
C VAL A 41 5.31 -26.39 4.99
N ASN A 42 4.21 -26.45 5.74
CA ASN A 42 3.66 -27.69 6.30
C ASN A 42 3.08 -28.62 5.22
N LYS A 43 2.42 -28.05 4.20
CA LYS A 43 1.90 -28.82 3.06
C LYS A 43 3.02 -29.46 2.23
N GLU A 44 4.16 -28.79 2.12
CA GLU A 44 5.30 -29.27 1.32
C GLU A 44 6.26 -30.17 2.10
N LEU A 45 6.36 -30.00 3.43
CA LEU A 45 7.00 -30.97 4.35
C LEU A 45 6.42 -32.38 4.20
N SER A 46 5.12 -32.50 3.89
CA SER A 46 4.46 -33.78 3.66
C SER A 46 4.78 -34.46 2.32
N ARG A 47 5.52 -33.78 1.43
CA ARG A 47 5.70 -34.20 0.02
C ARG A 47 7.15 -34.45 -0.42
N ALA A 48 8.14 -33.89 0.28
CA ALA A 48 9.54 -33.97 -0.15
C ALA A 48 10.41 -34.88 0.74
N PRO A 49 11.35 -35.66 0.18
CA PRO A 49 12.32 -36.40 0.97
C PRO A 49 13.32 -35.46 1.67
N PRO A 50 13.80 -35.80 2.89
CA PRO A 50 14.56 -34.90 3.77
C PRO A 50 15.86 -34.34 3.16
N THR A 51 16.47 -35.07 2.22
CA THR A 51 17.82 -34.80 1.71
C THR A 51 17.91 -33.64 0.72
N THR A 52 16.79 -33.20 0.13
CA THR A 52 16.76 -32.09 -0.85
C THR A 52 16.11 -30.82 -0.27
N PHE A 53 15.57 -30.93 0.95
CA PHE A 53 14.72 -29.93 1.58
C PHE A 53 15.45 -28.60 1.80
N HIS A 54 16.70 -28.64 2.24
CA HIS A 54 17.46 -27.43 2.58
C HIS A 54 17.70 -26.52 1.37
N ARG A 55 18.05 -27.10 0.21
CA ARG A 55 18.26 -26.34 -1.03
C ARG A 55 16.95 -25.83 -1.63
N TYR A 56 15.89 -26.65 -1.58
CA TYR A 56 14.57 -26.26 -2.06
C TYR A 56 13.95 -25.14 -1.20
N LEU A 57 14.08 -25.24 0.12
CA LEU A 57 13.61 -24.23 1.07
C LEU A 57 14.43 -22.95 0.95
N LEU A 58 15.75 -23.00 0.77
CA LEU A 58 16.57 -21.80 0.57
C LEU A 58 16.29 -21.08 -0.76
N ASP A 59 16.07 -21.83 -1.84
CA ASP A 59 15.72 -21.28 -3.15
C ASP A 59 14.34 -20.61 -3.13
N ARG A 60 13.37 -21.24 -2.45
CA ARG A 60 12.04 -20.67 -2.22
C ARG A 60 12.01 -19.58 -1.14
N LEU A 61 12.84 -19.64 -0.10
CA LEU A 61 12.99 -18.57 0.87
C LEU A 61 13.67 -17.36 0.24
N GLY A 62 14.57 -17.55 -0.73
CA GLY A 62 15.05 -16.49 -1.62
C GLY A 62 13.90 -15.85 -2.42
N ALA A 63 12.99 -16.67 -2.94
CA ALA A 63 11.76 -16.17 -3.57
C ALA A 63 10.78 -15.51 -2.56
N ILE A 64 10.74 -15.96 -1.30
CA ILE A 64 9.92 -15.37 -0.22
C ILE A 64 10.56 -14.08 0.32
N ARG A 65 11.89 -13.93 0.32
CA ARG A 65 12.59 -12.66 0.61
C ARG A 65 12.24 -11.57 -0.41
N HIS A 66 11.87 -11.96 -1.64
CA HIS A 66 11.27 -11.08 -2.66
C HIS A 66 9.74 -10.99 -2.57
N CYS A 67 9.10 -11.81 -1.75
CA CYS A 67 7.69 -11.70 -1.38
C CYS A 67 7.60 -10.84 -0.12
N GLU A 68 8.03 -9.59 -0.23
CA GLU A 68 7.71 -8.59 0.77
C GLU A 68 6.18 -8.56 0.86
N VAL A 69 5.62 -8.98 2.01
CA VAL A 69 4.18 -8.91 2.25
C VAL A 69 3.86 -7.42 2.39
N ARG A 70 3.69 -6.76 1.25
CA ARG A 70 3.37 -5.34 1.18
C ARG A 70 2.01 -5.17 1.83
N MET A 71 2.01 -4.53 3.00
CA MET A 71 0.77 -4.16 3.67
C MET A 71 0.02 -3.20 2.77
N LEU A 72 -1.18 -3.57 2.35
CA LEU A 72 -1.99 -2.71 1.50
C LEU A 72 -2.35 -1.45 2.26
N THR A 73 -2.42 -0.36 1.52
CA THR A 73 -2.75 0.97 2.02
C THR A 73 -4.06 1.46 1.40
N ALA A 74 -4.87 2.15 2.18
CA ALA A 74 -6.12 2.72 1.70
C ALA A 74 -6.34 4.12 2.26
N THR A 75 -7.08 4.94 1.52
CA THR A 75 -7.68 6.17 2.03
C THR A 75 -9.20 6.01 2.02
N VAL A 76 -9.86 6.53 3.05
CA VAL A 76 -11.31 6.50 3.21
C VAL A 76 -11.87 7.91 3.04
N SER A 77 -12.66 8.09 1.99
CA SER A 77 -13.36 9.34 1.69
C SER A 77 -14.85 9.20 1.98
N GLY A 78 -15.47 10.28 2.45
CA GLY A 78 -16.91 10.29 2.72
C GLY A 78 -17.33 11.60 3.36
N SER A 79 -18.63 11.88 3.38
CA SER A 79 -19.14 13.06 4.07
C SER A 79 -19.13 12.82 5.58
N PHE A 80 -18.20 13.43 6.31
CA PHE A 80 -18.18 13.34 7.78
C PHE A 80 -19.47 13.84 8.44
N HIS A 81 -20.16 14.82 7.85
CA HIS A 81 -21.44 15.30 8.38
C HIS A 81 -22.59 14.28 8.24
N ARG A 82 -22.52 13.40 7.24
CA ARG A 82 -23.65 12.54 6.85
C ARG A 82 -23.42 11.07 7.13
N HIS A 83 -22.17 10.62 7.03
CA HIS A 83 -21.81 9.21 6.97
C HIS A 83 -20.74 8.83 8.00
N MET A 84 -20.64 9.60 9.09
CA MET A 84 -19.61 9.41 10.12
C MET A 84 -19.53 7.96 10.65
N ASP A 85 -20.67 7.36 10.97
CA ASP A 85 -20.71 5.98 11.48
C ASP A 85 -20.22 4.96 10.46
N ALA A 86 -20.56 5.17 9.18
CA ALA A 86 -20.12 4.32 8.09
C ALA A 86 -18.61 4.49 7.80
N ILE A 87 -18.07 5.70 7.98
CA ILE A 87 -16.62 5.98 7.89
C ILE A 87 -15.89 5.26 9.03
N ASN A 88 -16.37 5.38 10.28
CA ASN A 88 -15.80 4.68 11.43
C ASN A 88 -15.79 3.16 11.22
N ALA A 89 -16.90 2.60 10.75
CA ALA A 89 -17.01 1.18 10.44
C ALA A 89 -16.01 0.77 9.34
N ALA A 90 -15.91 1.55 8.26
CA ALA A 90 -14.98 1.26 7.17
C ALA A 90 -13.51 1.25 7.63
N VAL A 91 -13.09 2.24 8.41
CA VAL A 91 -11.73 2.30 8.98
C VAL A 91 -11.46 1.07 9.87
N GLY A 92 -12.41 0.72 10.74
CA GLY A 92 -12.30 -0.46 11.61
C GLY A 92 -12.26 -1.78 10.83
N ASP A 93 -13.05 -1.91 9.77
CA ASP A 93 -13.11 -3.12 8.95
C ASP A 93 -11.87 -3.27 8.07
N LEU A 94 -11.31 -2.18 7.55
CA LEU A 94 -10.03 -2.17 6.85
C LEU A 94 -8.88 -2.64 7.77
N ALA A 95 -8.87 -2.16 9.02
CA ALA A 95 -7.88 -2.60 10.01
C ALA A 95 -7.99 -4.11 10.31
N LYS A 96 -9.21 -4.67 10.39
CA LYS A 96 -9.42 -6.13 10.56
C LYS A 96 -8.92 -6.93 9.35
N LEU A 97 -8.89 -6.33 8.17
CA LEU A 97 -8.36 -6.90 6.94
C LEU A 97 -6.85 -6.68 6.76
N SER A 98 -6.16 -6.15 7.79
CA SER A 98 -4.73 -5.82 7.72
C SER A 98 -4.38 -4.78 6.65
N VAL A 99 -5.33 -3.90 6.32
CA VAL A 99 -5.10 -2.75 5.43
C VAL A 99 -4.79 -1.53 6.29
N HIS A 100 -3.71 -0.81 5.98
CA HIS A 100 -3.33 0.41 6.65
C HIS A 100 -4.08 1.62 6.08
N VAL A 101 -4.90 2.28 6.91
CA VAL A 101 -5.62 3.49 6.50
C VAL A 101 -4.73 4.71 6.68
N LEU A 102 -4.38 5.37 5.57
CA LEU A 102 -3.53 6.57 5.56
C LEU A 102 -4.30 7.82 5.98
N SER A 103 -5.58 7.91 5.62
CA SER A 103 -6.45 9.03 6.00
C SER A 103 -7.94 8.65 5.92
N PRO A 104 -8.78 9.09 6.88
CA PRO A 104 -8.41 9.41 8.25
C PRO A 104 -7.96 8.14 9.00
N ALA A 105 -6.78 8.17 9.63
CA ALA A 105 -6.30 7.03 10.43
C ALA A 105 -7.11 6.87 11.75
N ASP A 106 -7.58 8.00 12.28
CA ASP A 106 -8.53 8.06 13.39
C ASP A 106 -9.62 9.08 13.01
N PRO A 107 -10.81 8.61 12.62
CA PRO A 107 -11.90 9.45 12.13
C PRO A 107 -12.65 10.21 13.22
N ARG A 108 -12.41 9.97 14.52
CA ARG A 108 -13.17 10.63 15.61
C ARG A 108 -13.06 12.16 15.52
N ILE A 109 -14.19 12.86 15.53
CA ILE A 109 -14.22 14.33 15.47
C ILE A 109 -13.68 14.92 16.79
N VAL A 110 -12.77 15.89 16.69
CA VAL A 110 -12.15 16.55 17.84
C VAL A 110 -12.29 18.07 17.83
N ALA A 111 -12.58 18.68 16.68
CA ALA A 111 -12.82 20.10 16.56
C ALA A 111 -13.59 20.42 15.27
N HIS A 112 -14.05 21.67 15.12
CA HIS A 112 -14.63 22.16 13.88
C HIS A 112 -14.24 23.62 13.60
N LYS A 113 -14.33 24.04 12.34
CA LYS A 113 -14.22 25.44 11.89
C LYS A 113 -15.29 25.70 10.84
N GLY A 114 -16.38 26.36 11.23
CA GLY A 114 -17.60 26.41 10.41
C GLY A 114 -18.11 25.00 10.12
N GLU A 115 -18.41 24.72 8.86
CA GLU A 115 -18.83 23.40 8.36
C GLU A 115 -17.66 22.43 8.11
N PHE A 116 -16.43 22.75 8.54
CA PHE A 116 -15.29 21.84 8.39
C PHE A 116 -15.01 21.12 9.71
N LEU A 117 -14.94 19.79 9.68
CA LEU A 117 -14.67 18.94 10.84
C LEU A 117 -13.20 18.51 10.85
N PHE A 118 -12.56 18.63 12.01
CA PHE A 118 -11.24 18.07 12.27
C PHE A 118 -11.38 16.76 13.04
N VAL A 119 -10.63 15.76 12.61
CA VAL A 119 -10.58 14.44 13.22
C VAL A 119 -9.33 14.26 14.09
N ALA A 120 -9.32 13.25 14.94
CA ALA A 120 -8.23 13.00 15.89
C ALA A 120 -6.89 12.74 15.21
N SER A 121 -6.92 12.20 13.98
CA SER A 121 -5.71 12.00 13.17
C SER A 121 -5.18 13.28 12.48
N ASP A 122 -5.90 14.40 12.55
CA ASP A 122 -5.44 15.67 12.01
C ASP A 122 -4.44 16.34 12.95
N ARG A 123 -3.19 16.41 12.48
CA ARG A 123 -2.08 17.05 13.22
C ARG A 123 -2.11 18.58 13.15
N ASN A 124 -2.93 19.16 12.28
CA ASN A 124 -3.02 20.60 12.07
C ASN A 124 -4.47 21.07 12.09
N ARG A 125 -4.69 22.37 12.29
CA ARG A 125 -6.00 23.04 12.30
C ARG A 125 -6.21 23.99 11.11
N SER A 126 -5.44 23.80 10.04
CA SER A 126 -5.65 24.48 8.75
C SER A 126 -6.43 23.58 7.81
N VAL A 127 -7.58 24.07 7.33
CA VAL A 127 -8.46 23.36 6.37
C VAL A 127 -7.67 22.92 5.14
N ARG A 128 -6.86 23.83 4.57
CA ARG A 128 -6.02 23.54 3.41
C ARG A 128 -5.04 22.41 3.69
N LEU A 129 -4.29 22.48 4.79
CA LEU A 129 -3.26 21.47 5.07
C LEU A 129 -3.86 20.11 5.44
N VAL A 130 -5.06 20.07 6.03
CA VAL A 130 -5.78 18.81 6.24
C VAL A 130 -6.22 18.21 4.91
N GLN A 131 -6.76 19.02 4.00
CA GLN A 131 -7.17 18.56 2.68
C GLN A 131 -5.99 18.14 1.80
N ASP A 132 -4.91 18.92 1.78
CA ASP A 132 -3.69 18.62 1.02
C ASP A 132 -3.11 17.26 1.48
N ARG A 133 -2.99 17.05 2.80
CA ARG A 133 -2.58 15.76 3.36
C ARG A 133 -3.52 14.61 2.96
N HIS A 134 -4.83 14.85 2.94
CA HIS A 134 -5.78 13.82 2.54
C HIS A 134 -5.63 13.45 1.06
N VAL A 135 -5.41 14.44 0.19
CA VAL A 135 -5.11 14.22 -1.24
C VAL A 135 -3.78 13.46 -1.42
N ASP A 136 -2.74 13.82 -0.68
CA ASP A 136 -1.46 13.09 -0.71
C ASP A 136 -1.64 11.63 -0.27
N ALA A 137 -2.45 11.40 0.77
CA ALA A 137 -2.78 10.06 1.25
C ALA A 137 -3.53 9.25 0.17
N ILE A 138 -4.47 9.87 -0.57
CA ILE A 138 -5.13 9.22 -1.70
C ILE A 138 -4.08 8.78 -2.71
N SER A 139 -3.20 9.69 -3.14
CA SER A 139 -2.18 9.41 -4.15
C SER A 139 -1.24 8.27 -3.75
N ALA A 140 -0.90 8.17 -2.46
CA ALA A 140 -0.05 7.12 -1.90
C ALA A 140 -0.77 5.79 -1.64
N SER A 141 -2.11 5.76 -1.63
CA SER A 141 -2.89 4.57 -1.33
C SER A 141 -2.94 3.58 -2.48
N ASP A 142 -3.07 2.29 -2.17
CA ASP A 142 -3.33 1.25 -3.17
C ASP A 142 -4.76 1.34 -3.72
N PHE A 143 -5.70 1.85 -2.92
CA PHE A 143 -7.06 2.17 -3.36
C PHE A 143 -7.72 3.25 -2.50
N LEU A 144 -8.74 3.89 -3.06
CA LEU A 144 -9.65 4.77 -2.34
C LEU A 144 -10.93 3.99 -2.02
N TRP A 145 -11.34 4.00 -0.75
CA TRP A 145 -12.64 3.51 -0.31
C TRP A 145 -13.60 4.69 -0.12
N LEU A 146 -14.58 4.81 -1.01
CA LEU A 146 -15.61 5.84 -0.95
C LEU A 146 -16.81 5.35 -0.14
N VAL A 147 -17.08 6.05 0.96
CA VAL A 147 -18.25 5.84 1.82
C VAL A 147 -19.38 6.75 1.35
N CYS A 148 -20.34 6.17 0.63
CA CYS A 148 -21.56 6.85 0.17
C CYS A 148 -22.78 5.91 0.25
N PRO A 149 -23.19 5.43 1.44
CA PRO A 149 -24.23 4.40 1.59
C PRO A 149 -25.60 4.78 1.03
N ASP A 150 -25.88 6.06 0.83
CA ASP A 150 -27.10 6.59 0.19
C ASP A 150 -26.83 7.27 -1.16
N GLY A 151 -25.63 7.08 -1.70
CA GLY A 151 -25.16 7.67 -2.95
C GLY A 151 -24.77 9.14 -2.86
N TYR A 152 -24.90 9.80 -1.69
CA TYR A 152 -24.46 11.18 -1.57
C TYR A 152 -22.95 11.31 -1.54
N VAL A 153 -22.42 12.26 -2.30
CA VAL A 153 -21.01 12.67 -2.29
C VAL A 153 -20.98 14.19 -2.19
N GLY A 154 -20.31 14.73 -1.17
CA GLY A 154 -20.13 16.17 -0.99
C GLY A 154 -19.02 16.73 -1.89
N LEU A 155 -18.85 18.06 -1.91
CA LEU A 155 -17.86 18.74 -2.77
C LEU A 155 -16.42 18.24 -2.54
N SER A 156 -15.98 18.11 -1.29
CA SER A 156 -14.65 17.55 -0.98
C SER A 156 -14.53 16.11 -1.47
N GLY A 157 -15.57 15.28 -1.28
CA GLY A 157 -15.58 13.91 -1.78
C GLY A 157 -15.51 13.81 -3.31
N ALA A 158 -16.15 14.73 -4.04
CA ALA A 158 -16.06 14.80 -5.50
C ALA A 158 -14.65 15.17 -5.97
N MET A 159 -14.02 16.13 -5.28
CA MET A 159 -12.62 16.50 -5.52
C MET A 159 -11.66 15.33 -5.23
N GLU A 160 -11.90 14.57 -4.17
CA GLU A 160 -11.12 13.39 -3.78
C GLU A 160 -11.24 12.25 -4.81
N ILE A 161 -12.43 12.04 -5.38
CA ILE A 161 -12.62 11.13 -6.52
C ILE A 161 -11.75 11.57 -7.72
N GLY A 162 -11.74 12.87 -8.02
CA GLY A 162 -10.88 13.44 -9.06
C GLY A 162 -9.39 13.20 -8.79
N ALA A 163 -8.94 13.46 -7.55
CA ALA A 163 -7.56 13.23 -7.13
C ALA A 163 -7.13 11.76 -7.25
N ALA A 164 -8.00 10.83 -6.84
CA ALA A 164 -7.77 9.40 -7.00
C ALA A 164 -7.63 9.02 -8.48
N LYS A 165 -8.54 9.52 -9.33
CA LYS A 165 -8.50 9.25 -10.77
C LYS A 165 -7.21 9.76 -11.43
N LEU A 166 -6.80 11.00 -11.13
CA LEU A 166 -5.55 11.58 -11.64
C LEU A 166 -4.31 10.84 -11.14
N SER A 167 -4.38 10.28 -9.94
CA SER A 167 -3.31 9.48 -9.34
C SER A 167 -3.30 8.02 -9.81
N GLY A 168 -4.25 7.60 -10.64
CA GLY A 168 -4.40 6.19 -11.03
C GLY A 168 -4.71 5.28 -9.83
N VAL A 169 -5.38 5.80 -8.81
CA VAL A 169 -5.83 5.06 -7.62
C VAL A 169 -7.23 4.53 -7.92
N PRO A 170 -7.46 3.20 -7.91
CA PRO A 170 -8.79 2.64 -8.10
C PRO A 170 -9.72 3.05 -6.95
N ILE A 171 -10.98 3.34 -7.28
CA ILE A 171 -11.98 3.82 -6.34
C ILE A 171 -13.05 2.75 -6.19
N PHE A 172 -13.30 2.32 -4.96
CA PHE A 172 -14.32 1.34 -4.63
C PHE A 172 -15.37 1.90 -3.70
N ALA A 173 -16.61 1.44 -3.86
CA ALA A 173 -17.71 1.76 -2.95
C ALA A 173 -18.70 0.59 -2.87
N MET A 174 -19.50 0.51 -1.80
CA MET A 174 -20.60 -0.46 -1.71
C MET A 174 -21.85 -0.05 -2.50
N ARG A 175 -22.01 1.25 -2.74
CA ARG A 175 -23.14 1.84 -3.47
C ARG A 175 -22.58 2.87 -4.44
N ALA A 176 -23.23 3.03 -5.59
CA ALA A 176 -22.82 4.02 -6.57
C ALA A 176 -23.17 5.44 -6.07
N PRO A 177 -22.35 6.47 -6.34
CA PRO A 177 -22.74 7.87 -6.17
C PRO A 177 -24.08 8.17 -6.88
N ASN A 178 -24.82 9.19 -6.47
CA ASN A 178 -26.06 9.59 -7.15
C ASN A 178 -25.79 10.40 -8.43
N ASP A 179 -24.70 11.16 -8.42
CA ASP A 179 -24.24 11.94 -9.57
C ASP A 179 -23.74 11.01 -10.69
N LEU A 180 -24.25 11.22 -11.91
CA LEU A 180 -23.95 10.35 -13.06
C LEU A 180 -22.48 10.41 -13.47
N THR A 181 -21.84 11.56 -13.36
CA THR A 181 -20.42 11.72 -13.74
C THR A 181 -19.52 11.00 -12.74
N LEU A 182 -19.79 11.12 -11.44
CA LEU A 182 -19.00 10.44 -10.41
C LEU A 182 -19.14 8.92 -10.45
N ARG A 183 -20.31 8.40 -10.87
CA ARG A 183 -20.54 6.94 -11.03
C ARG A 183 -19.53 6.28 -11.95
N GLU A 184 -19.16 6.95 -13.04
CA GLU A 184 -18.24 6.40 -14.06
C GLU A 184 -16.81 6.16 -13.54
N TYR A 185 -16.45 6.75 -12.41
CA TYR A 185 -15.12 6.60 -11.81
C TYR A 185 -15.08 5.59 -10.65
N VAL A 186 -16.23 5.14 -10.16
CA VAL A 186 -16.34 4.31 -8.95
C VAL A 186 -16.72 2.88 -9.31
N THR A 187 -15.89 1.93 -8.89
CA THR A 187 -16.22 0.50 -9.02
C THR A 187 -17.03 0.04 -7.82
N VAL A 188 -18.28 -0.37 -8.06
CA VAL A 188 -19.14 -0.90 -6.99
C VAL A 188 -18.75 -2.35 -6.65
N VAL A 189 -18.54 -2.61 -5.36
CA VAL A 189 -18.25 -3.96 -4.84
C VAL A 189 -19.17 -4.29 -3.66
N PRO A 190 -19.57 -5.55 -3.45
CA PRO A 190 -20.51 -5.88 -2.37
C PRO A 190 -20.00 -5.63 -0.95
N ARG A 191 -18.68 -5.67 -0.74
CA ARG A 191 -18.02 -5.56 0.57
C ARG A 191 -16.55 -5.17 0.44
N LEU A 192 -15.98 -4.59 1.50
CA LEU A 192 -14.58 -4.17 1.59
C LEU A 192 -13.57 -5.27 1.19
N SER A 193 -13.77 -6.49 1.68
CA SER A 193 -12.88 -7.62 1.38
C SER A 193 -12.81 -7.97 -0.12
N GLU A 194 -13.83 -7.61 -0.90
CA GLU A 194 -13.79 -7.81 -2.36
C GLU A 194 -12.89 -6.78 -3.04
N ALA A 195 -12.87 -5.53 -2.57
CA ALA A 195 -11.92 -4.53 -3.06
C ALA A 195 -10.47 -4.97 -2.78
N VAL A 196 -10.20 -5.46 -1.55
CA VAL A 196 -8.90 -5.99 -1.16
C VAL A 196 -8.44 -7.10 -2.12
N ARG A 197 -9.30 -8.11 -2.36
CA ARG A 197 -8.98 -9.21 -3.29
C ARG A 197 -8.64 -8.72 -4.70
N ARG A 198 -9.34 -7.70 -5.20
CA ARG A 198 -9.09 -7.16 -6.55
C ARG A 198 -7.74 -6.46 -6.64
N ILE A 199 -7.33 -5.76 -5.58
CA ILE A 199 -6.01 -5.13 -5.49
C ILE A 199 -4.91 -6.19 -5.37
N GLU A 200 -5.10 -7.21 -4.54
CA GLU A 200 -4.15 -8.32 -4.44
C GLU A 200 -3.98 -9.07 -5.78
N ALA A 201 -5.06 -9.22 -6.54
CA ALA A 201 -5.03 -9.86 -7.86
C ALA A 201 -4.46 -8.96 -8.96
N SER A 202 -4.37 -7.65 -8.73
CA SER A 202 -3.87 -6.66 -9.70
C SER A 202 -2.80 -5.78 -9.05
N PRO A 203 -1.58 -6.30 -8.82
CA PRO A 203 -0.50 -5.48 -8.28
C PRO A 203 -0.31 -4.26 -9.16
N ARG A 204 -0.42 -3.07 -8.54
CA ARG A 204 -0.22 -1.80 -9.24
C ARG A 204 1.15 -1.82 -9.91
N PRO A 205 1.30 -1.30 -11.15
CA PRO A 205 2.62 -1.00 -11.67
C PRO A 205 3.35 -0.12 -10.66
N THR A 206 4.57 -0.52 -10.28
CA THR A 206 5.44 0.25 -9.39
C THR A 206 5.56 1.66 -9.94
N ARG A 207 4.97 2.61 -9.23
CA ARG A 207 5.06 4.03 -9.59
C ARG A 207 6.41 4.54 -9.08
N PRO A 208 7.19 5.30 -9.86
CA PRO A 208 8.35 6.00 -9.33
C PRO A 208 7.87 6.91 -8.20
N GLU A 209 8.46 6.73 -7.02
CA GLU A 209 8.12 7.45 -5.80
C GLU A 209 8.29 8.95 -6.02
N SER A 210 7.37 9.74 -5.45
CA SER A 210 7.46 11.19 -5.55
C SER A 210 8.40 11.75 -4.51
N PHE A 211 9.27 12.68 -4.94
CA PHE A 211 10.33 13.37 -4.17
C PHE A 211 9.91 13.91 -2.79
N LEU A 212 8.60 14.12 -2.57
CA LEU A 212 8.05 14.74 -1.34
C LEU A 212 7.81 13.76 -0.18
N ILE A 213 7.96 12.45 -0.38
CA ILE A 213 7.71 11.46 0.67
C ILE A 213 8.98 11.14 1.46
N ASP A 214 10.15 11.11 0.80
CA ASP A 214 11.47 10.96 1.43
C ASP A 214 12.51 11.86 0.73
N PRO A 215 12.78 13.06 1.30
CA PRO A 215 13.75 14.00 0.75
C PRO A 215 15.16 13.41 0.66
N HIS A 216 15.53 12.50 1.56
CA HIS A 216 16.87 11.92 1.60
C HIS A 216 17.02 10.85 0.53
N ALA A 217 16.08 9.89 0.44
CA ALA A 217 16.12 8.87 -0.60
C ALA A 217 16.03 9.47 -2.01
N SER A 218 15.22 10.52 -2.18
CA SER A 218 15.05 11.17 -3.48
C SER A 218 16.23 12.06 -3.87
N MET A 219 16.97 12.60 -2.89
CA MET A 219 18.26 13.27 -3.12
C MET A 219 19.36 12.29 -3.45
N GLU A 220 19.43 11.14 -2.77
CA GLU A 220 20.38 10.06 -3.08
C GLU A 220 20.16 9.54 -4.50
N GLU A 221 18.91 9.30 -4.90
CA GLU A 221 18.58 8.84 -6.26
C GLU A 221 18.97 9.88 -7.33
N ALA A 222 18.70 11.17 -7.08
CA ALA A 222 19.12 12.25 -7.97
C ALA A 222 20.65 12.35 -8.07
N HIS A 223 21.35 12.15 -6.95
CA HIS A 223 22.82 12.14 -6.91
C HIS A 223 23.40 10.97 -7.70
N ASP A 224 22.82 9.77 -7.55
CA ASP A 224 23.22 8.58 -8.28
C ASP A 224 22.99 8.72 -9.79
N ILE A 225 21.88 9.34 -10.20
CA ILE A 225 21.62 9.64 -11.61
C ILE A 225 22.67 10.63 -12.15
N LEU A 226 23.01 11.67 -11.40
CA LEU A 226 24.01 12.67 -11.81
C LEU A 226 25.41 12.07 -11.93
N GLU A 227 25.80 11.17 -11.01
CA GLU A 227 27.09 10.47 -11.12
C GLU A 227 27.10 9.54 -12.34
N ARG A 228 26.01 8.84 -12.67
CA ARG A 228 25.92 8.05 -13.91
C ARG A 228 26.07 8.90 -15.16
N VAL A 229 25.40 10.06 -15.22
CA VAL A 229 25.53 11.01 -16.33
C VAL A 229 26.96 11.54 -16.44
N LYS A 230 27.59 11.89 -15.32
CA LYS A 230 28.98 12.37 -15.27
C LYS A 230 29.97 11.31 -15.74
N VAL A 231 29.84 10.06 -15.30
CA VAL A 231 30.68 8.94 -15.78
C VAL A 231 30.51 8.75 -17.28
N ALA A 232 29.28 8.79 -17.79
CA ALA A 232 29.03 8.69 -19.22
C ALA A 232 29.66 9.85 -20.00
N LEU A 233 29.56 11.09 -19.53
CA LEU A 233 30.10 12.27 -20.22
C LEU A 233 31.63 12.40 -20.17
N THR A 234 32.27 11.80 -19.17
CA THR A 234 33.73 11.87 -18.96
C THR A 234 34.49 10.64 -19.46
N SER A 235 33.77 9.58 -19.83
CA SER A 235 34.38 8.39 -20.41
C SER A 235 34.78 8.66 -21.87
N PRO A 236 35.97 8.23 -22.32
CA PRO A 236 36.48 8.50 -23.66
C PRO A 236 35.78 7.72 -24.80
N ASP A 237 34.71 6.97 -24.49
CA ASP A 237 34.05 6.07 -25.42
C ASP A 237 32.83 6.75 -26.07
N THR A 238 33.03 7.35 -27.24
CA THR A 238 31.96 7.96 -28.04
C THR A 238 31.26 6.93 -28.91
N THR A 239 30.28 6.24 -28.35
CA THR A 239 29.34 5.38 -29.10
C THR A 239 27.93 5.98 -29.05
N GLU A 240 27.11 5.75 -30.07
CA GLU A 240 25.70 6.21 -30.12
C GLU A 240 24.87 5.73 -28.92
N ASP A 241 25.23 4.59 -28.32
CA ASP A 241 24.59 4.06 -27.10
C ASP A 241 24.80 4.98 -25.89
N LEU A 242 25.92 5.70 -25.84
CA LEU A 242 26.22 6.64 -24.75
C LEU A 242 25.27 7.84 -24.77
N ALA A 243 24.99 8.39 -25.96
CA ALA A 243 24.06 9.51 -26.11
C ALA A 243 22.65 9.11 -25.68
N HIS A 244 22.18 7.92 -26.09
CA HIS A 244 20.87 7.40 -25.68
C HIS A 244 20.75 7.16 -24.18
N ARG A 245 21.81 6.68 -23.52
CA ARG A 245 21.85 6.52 -22.05
C ARG A 245 21.82 7.87 -21.34
N VAL A 246 22.63 8.83 -21.77
CA VAL A 246 22.63 10.19 -21.20
C VAL A 246 21.27 10.87 -21.37
N TYR A 247 20.65 10.78 -22.54
CA TYR A 247 19.30 11.34 -22.75
C TYR A 247 18.24 10.68 -21.88
N ARG A 248 18.31 9.36 -21.70
CA ARG A 248 17.40 8.63 -20.80
C ARG A 248 17.59 9.06 -19.35
N ASP A 249 18.82 9.11 -18.87
CA ASP A 249 19.13 9.48 -17.49
C ASP A 249 18.77 10.93 -17.19
N VAL A 250 18.99 11.85 -18.14
CA VAL A 250 18.54 13.25 -18.04
C VAL A 250 17.00 13.35 -18.06
N ALA A 251 16.31 12.52 -18.85
CA ALA A 251 14.84 12.49 -18.85
C ALA A 251 14.27 11.94 -17.53
N THR A 252 14.90 10.90 -16.97
CA THR A 252 14.58 10.37 -15.64
C THR A 252 14.80 11.43 -14.57
N LEU A 253 15.97 12.09 -14.57
CA LEU A 253 16.28 13.18 -13.63
C LEU A 253 15.25 14.32 -13.74
N ARG A 254 14.89 14.71 -14.97
CA ARG A 254 13.83 15.70 -15.20
C ARG A 254 12.48 15.22 -14.66
N SER A 255 12.12 13.96 -14.80
CA SER A 255 10.88 13.44 -14.21
C SER A 255 10.92 13.51 -12.67
N THR A 256 12.05 13.14 -12.06
CA THR A 256 12.26 13.20 -10.60
C THR A 256 12.20 14.64 -10.08
N LEU A 257 12.76 15.61 -10.83
CA LEU A 257 12.79 17.03 -10.46
C LEU A 257 11.58 17.85 -10.95
N CYS A 258 10.86 17.46 -12.00
CA CYS A 258 9.71 18.21 -12.53
C CYS A 258 8.40 17.96 -11.76
N GLN A 259 8.34 16.97 -10.88
CA GLN A 259 7.26 16.88 -9.90
C GLN A 259 7.18 18.12 -8.98
N THR A 260 8.21 18.97 -9.00
CA THR A 260 8.27 20.27 -8.32
C THR A 260 7.75 21.47 -9.14
N HIS A 261 7.52 21.35 -10.46
CA HIS A 261 7.39 22.53 -11.34
C HIS A 261 5.99 22.82 -11.91
N VAL A 262 4.93 22.11 -11.45
CA VAL A 262 3.54 22.52 -11.72
C VAL A 262 2.97 23.35 -10.56
N GLN A 263 3.71 23.55 -9.47
CA GLN A 263 3.25 24.33 -8.30
C GLN A 263 3.71 25.79 -8.26
N ASN A 264 4.40 26.31 -9.28
CA ASN A 264 4.86 27.71 -9.29
C ASN A 264 4.73 28.38 -10.66
N VAL A 265 3.54 28.41 -11.27
CA VAL A 265 3.18 29.44 -12.26
C VAL A 265 1.69 29.79 -12.14
N GLN A 266 1.44 30.98 -11.57
CA GLN A 266 0.23 31.83 -11.57
C GLN A 266 -1.01 31.38 -10.80
#